data_AF-A0A5N6MBZ9-F1
#
_entry.id   AF-A0A5N6MBZ9-F1
#
_cell.length_a   1.000
_cell.length_b   1.000
_cell.length_c   1.000
_cell.angle_alpha   90.00
_cell.angle_beta   90.00
_cell.angle_gamma   90.00
#
_symmetry.space_group_name_H-M   'P 1'
#
loop_
_entity.id
_entity.type
_entity.pdbx_description
1 polymer ?
#
loop_
_entity_poly.entity_id
_entity_poly.type
_entity_poly.pdbx_seq_one_letter_code
_entity_poly.pdbx_strand_id
1 'polypeptide(L)' 'MVVCHCGRFAIVRTSWTDQNPGRRFYSCLMQGTKCRFIGWVDPPMCPRSKEIIPGLLKSKNKVDLDVKTLEDRIRTKV' A
#
# COMPACT_ATOMS: atom_id res chain seq x y z
N MET A 1 -7.65 11.42 -4.79
CA MET A 1 -6.83 12.55 -4.32
C MET A 1 -6.27 12.21 -2.96
N VAL A 2 -5.00 12.54 -2.68
CA VAL A 2 -4.33 12.24 -1.41
C VAL A 2 -4.34 13.48 -0.52
N VAL A 3 -4.69 13.34 0.76
CA VAL A 3 -4.80 14.44 1.73
C VAL A 3 -3.67 14.31 2.76
N CYS A 4 -2.96 15.41 3.04
CA CYS A 4 -1.89 15.44 4.04
C CYS A 4 -2.46 15.60 5.47
N HIS A 5 -1.60 15.51 6.49
CA HIS A 5 -2.02 15.66 7.90
C HIS A 5 -2.59 17.04 8.26
N CYS A 6 -2.45 18.05 7.38
CA CYS A 6 -3.09 19.36 7.56
C CYS A 6 -4.51 19.42 7.01
N GLY A 7 -5.08 18.31 6.52
CA GLY A 7 -6.40 18.26 5.89
C GLY A 7 -6.44 18.89 4.49
N ARG A 8 -5.29 19.16 3.88
CA ARG A 8 -5.18 19.77 2.53
C ARG A 8 -4.73 18.74 1.51
N PHE A 9 -5.03 18.97 0.23
CA PHE A 9 -4.54 18.11 -0.84
C PHE A 9 -3.01 18.11 -0.88
N ALA A 10 -2.45 16.90 -0.94
CA ALA A 10 -1.03 16.67 -1.11
C ALA A 10 -0.64 16.88 -2.57
N ILE A 11 0.57 17.38 -2.79
CA ILE A 11 1.16 17.56 -4.12
C ILE A 11 2.18 16.46 -4.39
N VAL A 12 2.37 16.13 -5.67
CA VAL A 12 3.41 15.19 -6.06
C VAL A 12 4.72 15.92 -6.32
N ARG A 13 5.79 15.44 -5.71
CA ARG A 13 7.18 15.86 -5.93
C ARG A 13 8.02 14.69 -6.43
N THR A 14 9.21 15.00 -6.92
CA THR A 14 10.23 14.04 -7.34
C THR A 14 11.36 14.04 -6.32
N SER A 15 11.79 12.86 -5.91
CA SER A 15 12.96 12.69 -5.06
C SER A 15 14.24 12.84 -5.87
N TRP A 16 15.16 13.64 -5.34
CA TRP A 16 16.49 13.89 -5.90
C TRP A 16 17.60 13.34 -4.99
N THR A 17 17.25 12.49 -4.04
CA THR A 17 18.24 11.83 -3.17
C THR A 17 18.85 10.62 -3.90
N ASP A 18 20.11 10.32 -3.61
CA ASP A 18 20.82 9.19 -4.22
C ASP A 18 20.16 7.83 -3.93
N GLN A 19 19.43 7.72 -2.83
CA GLN A 19 18.70 6.50 -2.46
C GLN A 19 17.41 6.29 -3.26
N ASN A 20 16.78 7.36 -3.74
CA ASN A 20 15.49 7.30 -4.45
C ASN A 20 15.45 8.27 -5.63
N PRO A 21 16.40 8.23 -6.58
CA PRO A 21 16.47 9.18 -7.67
C PRO A 21 15.25 9.02 -8.58
N GLY A 22 14.60 10.13 -8.91
CA GLY A 22 13.45 10.16 -9.83
C GLY A 22 12.15 9.59 -9.26
N ARG A 23 12.14 9.02 -8.04
CA ARG A 23 10.93 8.43 -7.45
C ARG A 23 9.93 9.52 -7.05
N ARG A 24 8.67 9.34 -7.41
CA ARG A 24 7.59 10.32 -7.13
C ARG A 24 6.92 10.06 -5.78
N PHE A 25 6.63 11.12 -5.03
CA PHE A 25 5.96 11.05 -3.73
C PHE A 25 5.01 12.22 -3.52
N TYR A 26 3.91 11.97 -2.80
CA TYR A 26 3.02 12.96 -2.23
C TYR A 26 3.66 13.63 -1.00
N SER A 27 3.51 14.95 -0.91
CA SER A 27 3.95 15.77 0.22
C SER A 27 2.97 16.88 0.51
N CYS A 28 3.08 17.49 1.70
CA CYS A 28 2.31 18.70 2.00
C CYS A 28 2.67 19.83 1.02
N LEU A 29 1.65 20.58 0.58
CA LEU A 29 1.84 21.74 -0.31
C LEU A 29 2.68 22.84 0.35
N MET A 30 2.46 23.09 1.65
CA MET A 30 3.12 24.17 2.38
C MET A 30 4.58 23.83 2.65
N GLN A 31 5.51 24.65 2.16
CA GLN A 31 6.93 24.53 2.48
C GLN A 31 7.21 25.04 3.89
N GLY A 32 8.19 24.46 4.60
CA GLY A 32 8.56 24.87 5.96
C GLY A 32 7.55 24.50 7.06
N THR A 33 6.49 23.76 6.73
CA THR A 33 5.53 23.25 7.71
C THR A 33 6.12 22.15 8.59
N LYS A 34 5.59 22.00 9.81
CA LYS A 34 5.84 20.83 10.67
C LYS A 34 5.12 19.55 10.19
N CYS A 35 4.30 19.64 9.13
CA CYS A 35 3.63 18.49 8.52
C CYS A 35 4.65 17.55 7.86
N ARG A 36 4.86 16.38 8.45
CA ARG A 36 5.77 15.33 7.95
C ARG A 36 5.07 14.29 7.08
N PHE A 37 3.97 14.66 6.42
CA PHE A 37 3.26 13.74 5.53
C PHE A 37 4.12 13.43 4.28
N ILE A 38 4.39 12.15 4.07
CA ILE A 38 5.04 11.61 2.88
C ILE A 38 4.25 10.36 2.47
N GLY A 39 3.85 10.26 1.20
CA GLY A 39 3.25 9.05 0.63
C GLY A 39 3.86 8.74 -0.72
N TRP A 40 4.21 7.50 -1.01
CA TRP A 40 4.80 7.17 -2.32
C TRP A 40 3.74 7.14 -3.42
N VAL A 41 4.12 7.57 -4.63
CA VAL A 41 3.30 7.35 -5.82
C VAL A 41 3.71 6.01 -6.40
N ASP A 42 2.80 5.04 -6.37
CA ASP A 42 3.05 3.77 -7.01
C ASP A 42 2.92 3.90 -8.53
N PRO A 43 3.86 3.36 -9.31
CA PRO A 43 3.70 3.28 -10.75
C PRO A 43 2.50 2.39 -11.10
N PRO A 44 1.88 2.59 -12.28
CA PRO A 44 0.84 1.68 -12.72
C PRO A 44 1.36 0.25 -12.76
N MET A 45 0.62 -0.68 -12.14
CA MET A 45 0.94 -2.11 -12.22
C MET A 45 0.98 -2.56 -13.68
N CYS A 46 1.95 -3.42 -14.03
CA CYS A 46 2.00 -3.97 -15.38
C CYS A 46 0.78 -4.88 -15.63
N PRO A 47 0.33 -5.04 -16.89
CA PRO A 47 -0.86 -5.84 -17.23
C PRO A 47 -0.81 -7.25 -16.65
N ARG A 48 0.35 -7.92 -16.76
CA ARG A 48 0.58 -9.26 -16.21
C ARG A 48 0.36 -9.30 -14.68
N SER A 49 0.86 -8.31 -13.94
CA SER A 49 0.65 -8.27 -12.49
C SER A 49 -0.83 -8.11 -12.13
N LYS A 50 -1.58 -7.33 -12.91
CA LYS A 50 -3.03 -7.17 -12.71
C LYS A 50 -3.81 -8.46 -12.93
N GLU A 51 -3.31 -9.38 -13.75
CA GLU A 51 -3.93 -10.68 -13.99
C GLU A 51 -3.54 -11.71 -12.92
N ILE A 52 -2.25 -11.81 -12.61
CA ILE A 52 -1.71 -12.86 -11.74
C ILE A 52 -1.98 -12.59 -10.26
N ILE A 53 -1.76 -11.35 -9.78
CA ILE A 53 -1.83 -11.03 -8.35
C ILE A 53 -3.23 -11.32 -7.77
N PRO A 54 -4.35 -10.93 -8.41
CA PRO A 54 -5.68 -11.23 -7.86
C PRO A 54 -5.96 -12.74 -7.76
N GLY A 55 -5.48 -13.54 -8.71
CA GLY A 55 -5.60 -14.99 -8.68
C GLY A 55 -4.85 -15.59 -7.50
N LEU A 56 -3.59 -15.20 -7.31
CA LEU A 56 -2.77 -15.66 -6.18
C LEU A 56 -3.36 -15.24 -4.83
N LEU A 57 -3.85 -14.01 -4.71
CA LEU A 57 -4.49 -13.52 -3.49
C LEU A 57 -5.75 -14.32 -3.13
N LYS A 58 -6.62 -14.62 -4.11
CA LYS A 58 -7.81 -15.44 -3.88
C LYS A 58 -7.45 -16.84 -3.39
N SER A 59 -6.46 -17.47 -4.03
CA SER A 59 -5.98 -18.79 -3.63
C SER A 59 -5.41 -18.80 -2.22
N LYS A 60 -4.56 -17.80 -1.88
CA LYS A 60 -4.02 -17.65 -0.53
C LYS A 60 -5.14 -17.47 0.50
N ASN A 61 -6.08 -16.56 0.26
CA ASN A 61 -7.17 -16.28 1.20
C ASN A 61 -8.04 -17.53 1.44
N LYS A 62 -8.27 -18.34 0.41
CA LYS A 62 -8.99 -19.62 0.56
C LYS A 62 -8.23 -20.57 1.49
N VAL A 63 -6.93 -20.75 1.26
CA VAL A 63 -6.08 -21.60 2.11
C VAL A 63 -6.07 -21.10 3.55
N ASP A 64 -5.92 -19.79 3.76
CA ASP A 64 -5.92 -19.18 5.10
C ASP A 64 -7.27 -19.40 5.82
N LEU A 65 -8.39 -19.34 5.10
CA LEU A 65 -9.73 -19.64 5.65
C LEU A 65 -9.90 -21.11 6.00
N ASP A 66 -9.43 -22.02 5.14
CA ASP A 66 -9.51 -23.46 5.36
C ASP A 66 -8.68 -23.86 6.60
N VAL A 67 -7.46 -23.32 6.73
CA VAL A 67 -6.59 -23.51 7.89
C VAL A 67 -7.29 -23.04 9.17
N LYS A 68 -7.82 -21.81 9.18
CA LYS A 68 -8.52 -21.27 10.34
C LYS A 68 -9.72 -22.15 10.75
N THR A 69 -10.49 -22.61 9.76
CA THR A 69 -11.64 -23.48 10.00
C THR A 69 -11.21 -24.82 10.63
N LEU A 70 -10.09 -25.40 10.18
CA LEU A 70 -9.57 -26.63 10.75
C LEU A 70 -9.06 -26.43 12.18
N GLU A 71 -8.35 -25.33 12.45
CA GLU A 71 -7.89 -24.97 13.79
C GLU A 71 -9.06 -24.80 14.78
N ASP A 72 -10.12 -24.11 14.36
CA ASP A 72 -11.32 -23.94 15.18
C ASP A 72 -12.02 -25.27 15.47
N ARG A 73 -12.04 -26.20 14.50
CA ARG A 73 -12.59 -27.56 14.69
C ARG A 73 -11.75 -28.41 15.64
N ILE A 74 -10.42 -28.28 15.62
CA ILE A 74 -9.54 -28.96 16.58
C ILE A 74 -9.81 -28.41 17.98
N ARG A 75 -9.88 -27.07 18.11
CA ARG A 75 -10.15 -26.40 19.40
C ARG A 75 -11.48 -26.79 20.02
N THR A 76 -12.53 -26.93 19.20
CA THR A 76 -13.89 -27.26 19.69
C THR A 76 -14.07 -28.74 20.04
N LYS A 77 -13.10 -29.60 19.67
CA LYS A 77 -13.11 -31.04 19.95
C LYS A 77 -12.36 -31.44 21.24
N VAL A 78 -11.63 -30.50 21.84
CA VAL A 78 -10.95 -30.65 23.14
C VAL A 78 -11.84 -30.07 24.22
#